data_AF-A0AAU5JHR3-F1
#
_entry.id   AF-A0AAU5JHR3-F1
#
_cell.length_a   1.000
_cell.length_b   1.000
_cell.length_c   1.000
_cell.angle_alpha   90.00
_cell.angle_beta   90.00
_cell.angle_gamma   90.00
#
_symmetry.space_group_name_H-M   'P 1'
#
loop_
_entity.id
_entity.type
_entity.pdbx_description
1 polymer ?
#
loop_
_entity_poly.entity_id
_entity_poly.type
_entity_poly.pdbx_seq_one_letter_code
_entity_poly.pdbx_strand_id
1 'polypeptide(L)' 'MTERNCPYEVGDAVQFENATLVANRSRDYKITEVHPDGIGITAKGHPYFLTHQQAEQLGIVKATKERQ' A
#
# COMPACT_ATOMS: atom_id res chain seq x y z
N MET A 1 -12.40 -11.52 -17.57
CA MET A 1 -12.01 -10.55 -16.54
C MET A 1 -10.53 -10.78 -16.29
N THR A 2 -9.67 -9.86 -16.69
CA THR A 2 -8.23 -9.97 -16.47
C THR A 2 -8.00 -9.74 -14.98
N GLU A 3 -7.69 -10.81 -14.24
CA GLU A 3 -7.19 -10.70 -12.87
C GLU A 3 -5.91 -9.85 -12.94
N ARG A 4 -6.03 -8.57 -12.57
CA ARG A 4 -4.84 -7.78 -12.27
C ARG A 4 -4.24 -8.44 -11.05
N ASN A 5 -3.15 -9.17 -11.29
CA ASN A 5 -2.42 -9.92 -10.27
C ASN A 5 -1.82 -8.90 -9.29
N CYS A 6 -2.62 -8.51 -8.29
CA CYS A 6 -2.21 -7.57 -7.26
C CYS A 6 -1.28 -8.34 -6.31
N PRO A 7 0.00 -7.95 -6.15
CA PRO A 7 0.97 -8.71 -5.36
C PRO A 7 0.75 -8.59 -3.84
N TYR A 8 -0.31 -7.93 -3.42
CA TYR A 8 -0.63 -7.63 -2.02
C TYR A 8 -1.89 -8.36 -1.60
N GLU A 9 -1.92 -8.76 -0.33
CA GLU A 9 -3.06 -9.43 0.28
C GLU A 9 -3.59 -8.59 1.45
N VAL A 10 -4.89 -8.77 1.77
CA VAL A 10 -5.48 -8.13 2.95
C VAL A 10 -4.73 -8.59 4.20
N GLY A 11 -4.26 -7.62 4.98
CA GLY A 11 -3.43 -7.86 6.16
C GLY A 11 -1.95 -7.55 5.97
N ASP A 12 -1.47 -7.43 4.73
CA ASP A 12 -0.08 -7.07 4.44
C ASP A 12 0.25 -5.70 5.06
N ALA A 13 1.43 -5.61 5.68
CA ALA A 13 2.03 -4.33 6.01
C ALA A 13 2.84 -3.85 4.80
N VAL A 14 2.66 -2.59 4.41
CA VAL A 14 3.31 -1.97 3.26
C VAL A 14 3.82 -0.58 3.59
N GLN A 15 4.79 -0.09 2.82
CA GLN A 15 5.33 1.27 2.89
C GLN A 15 5.29 1.94 1.52
N PHE A 16 5.41 3.26 1.48
CA PHE A 16 5.37 4.04 0.25
C PHE A 16 6.73 4.65 -0.06
N GLU A 17 7.52 4.04 -0.94
CA GLU A 17 8.88 4.52 -1.21
C GLU A 17 8.91 5.94 -1.81
N ASN A 18 7.91 6.28 -2.60
CA ASN A 18 7.84 7.52 -3.37
C ASN A 18 6.88 8.56 -2.77
N ALA A 19 6.43 8.39 -1.52
CA ALA A 19 5.55 9.37 -0.90
C ALA A 19 6.19 10.77 -0.87
N THR A 20 5.38 11.82 -1.14
CA THR A 20 5.85 13.21 -1.15
C THR A 20 6.44 13.62 0.19
N LEU A 21 5.79 13.23 1.29
CA LEU A 21 6.28 13.48 2.64
C LEU A 21 7.20 12.34 3.09
N VAL A 22 8.43 12.68 3.51
CA VAL A 22 9.42 11.69 3.98
C VAL A 22 8.88 10.83 5.13
N ALA A 23 8.10 11.41 6.05
CA ALA A 23 7.48 10.68 7.15
C ALA A 23 6.48 9.60 6.71
N ASN A 24 5.95 9.70 5.49
CA ASN A 24 5.04 8.69 4.94
C ASN A 24 5.79 7.54 4.27
N ARG A 25 7.11 7.69 4.02
CA ARG A 25 7.94 6.64 3.40
C ARG A 25 8.36 5.55 4.37
N SER A 26 8.47 5.88 5.65
CA SER A 26 8.81 4.93 6.73
C SER A 26 7.61 4.50 7.56
N ARG A 27 6.40 4.92 7.16
CA ARG A 27 5.17 4.57 7.87
C ARG A 27 4.65 3.23 7.36
N ASP A 28 4.29 2.37 8.28
CA ASP A 28 3.57 1.14 7.97
C ASP A 28 2.09 1.45 7.73
N TYR A 29 1.62 1.04 6.56
CA TYR A 29 0.22 0.97 6.18
C TYR A 29 -0.19 -0.49 6.16
N LYS A 30 -1.43 -0.79 6.51
CA LYS A 30 -1.97 -2.14 6.42
C LYS A 30 -2.97 -2.22 5.29
N ILE A 31 -2.83 -3.19 4.39
CA ILE A 31 -3.85 -3.48 3.37
C ILE A 31 -5.12 -3.95 4.06
N THR A 32 -6.24 -3.29 3.77
CA THR A 32 -7.56 -3.62 4.30
C THR A 32 -8.46 -4.26 3.25
N GLU A 33 -8.23 -3.96 1.97
CA GLU A 33 -9.02 -4.49 0.86
C GLU A 33 -8.22 -4.41 -0.46
N VAL A 34 -8.49 -5.36 -1.36
CA VAL A 34 -7.92 -5.41 -2.71
C VAL A 34 -9.07 -5.51 -3.70
N HIS A 35 -9.18 -4.55 -4.61
CA HIS A 35 -10.27 -4.43 -5.58
C HIS A 35 -9.74 -4.33 -7.01
N PRO A 36 -10.57 -4.64 -8.03
CA PRO A 36 -10.20 -4.41 -9.44
C PRO A 36 -9.83 -2.97 -9.77
N ASP A 37 -10.35 -2.00 -8.99
CA ASP A 37 -10.17 -0.56 -9.19
C ASP A 37 -9.04 0.04 -8.36
N GLY A 38 -8.58 -0.66 -7.31
CA GLY A 38 -7.55 -0.14 -6.43
C GLY A 38 -7.32 -0.98 -5.18
N ILE A 39 -6.68 -0.36 -4.20
CA ILE A 39 -6.24 -0.99 -2.95
C ILE A 39 -6.65 -0.07 -1.81
N GLY A 40 -7.37 -0.60 -0.83
CA GLY A 40 -7.67 0.09 0.41
C GLY A 40 -6.65 -0.27 1.48
N ILE A 41 -6.26 0.73 2.25
CA ILE A 41 -5.26 0.62 3.31
C ILE A 41 -5.68 1.40 4.54
N THR A 42 -5.05 1.13 5.67
CA THR A 42 -5.15 1.97 6.87
C THR A 42 -3.78 2.34 7.42
N ALA A 43 -3.66 3.56 7.94
CA ALA A 43 -2.57 3.99 8.79
C ALA A 43 -3.10 4.70 10.04
N LYS A 44 -2.68 4.24 11.22
CA LYS A 44 -3.13 4.77 12.53
C LYS A 44 -4.66 4.86 12.66
N GLY A 45 -5.39 3.89 12.10
CA GLY A 45 -6.86 3.87 12.13
C GLY A 45 -7.55 4.77 11.10
N HIS A 46 -6.79 5.53 10.29
CA HIS A 46 -7.33 6.29 9.18
C HIS A 46 -7.33 5.44 7.91
N PRO A 47 -8.49 5.21 7.27
CA PRO A 47 -8.56 4.49 6.00
C PRO A 47 -8.21 5.40 4.83
N TYR A 48 -7.57 4.82 3.82
CA TYR A 48 -7.29 5.44 2.53
C TYR A 48 -7.60 4.44 1.41
N PHE A 49 -8.05 4.94 0.27
CA PHE A 49 -8.21 4.14 -0.94
C PHE A 49 -7.33 4.71 -2.04
N LEU A 50 -6.53 3.85 -2.66
CA LEU A 50 -5.60 4.20 -3.73
C LEU A 50 -6.01 3.48 -4.99
N THR A 51 -6.11 4.19 -6.11
CA THR A 51 -6.19 3.53 -7.40
C THR A 51 -4.90 2.77 -7.69
N HIS A 52 -4.94 1.77 -8.58
CA HIS A 52 -3.73 1.05 -8.99
C HIS A 52 -2.63 1.98 -9.52
N GLN A 53 -2.99 3.03 -10.25
CA GLN A 53 -2.05 4.03 -10.73
C GLN A 53 -1.40 4.82 -9.58
N GLN A 54 -2.19 5.20 -8.55
CA GLN A 54 -1.65 5.90 -7.38
C GLN A 54 -0.73 5.00 -6.57
N ALA A 55 -1.10 3.73 -6.40
CA ALA A 55 -0.28 2.73 -5.72
C ALA A 55 1.07 2.54 -6.43
N GLU A 56 1.07 2.43 -7.76
CA GLU A 56 2.30 2.35 -8.57
C GLU A 56 3.16 3.60 -8.41
N GLN A 57 2.56 4.80 -8.50
CA GLN A 57 3.27 6.06 -8.32
C GLN A 57 3.87 6.21 -6.91
N LEU A 58 3.17 5.75 -5.89
CA LEU A 58 3.63 5.78 -4.50
C LEU A 58 4.73 4.74 -4.21
N GLY A 59 4.95 3.78 -5.11
CA GLY A 59 5.91 2.69 -4.93
C GLY A 59 5.57 1.87 -3.69
N ILE A 60 4.38 1.26 -3.67
CA ILE A 60 3.99 0.40 -2.55
C ILE A 60 4.90 -0.83 -2.51
N VAL A 61 5.62 -1.00 -1.40
CA VAL A 61 6.45 -2.19 -1.14
C VAL A 61 5.96 -2.89 0.11
N LYS A 62 6.04 -4.23 0.15
CA LYS A 62 5.80 -4.95 1.40
C LYS A 62 6.82 -4.45 2.43
N ALA A 63 6.34 -4.11 3.62
CA ALA A 63 7.19 -3.78 4.74
C ALA A 63 7.94 -5.06 5.12
N THR A 64 9.13 -5.27 4.57
CA THR A 64 10.04 -6.29 5.07
C THR A 64 10.36 -5.91 6.50
N LYS A 65 10.13 -6.83 7.44
CA LYS A 65 10.43 -6.67 8.88
C LYS A 65 11.93 -6.47 9.18
N GLU A 66 12.77 -6.25 8.17
CA GLU A 66 14.21 -6.12 8.27
C GLU A 66 14.67 -4.83 7.56
N ARG A 67 14.41 -3.69 8.19
CA ARG A 67 15.38 -2.58 8.13
C ARG A 67 16.09 -2.56 9.48
N GLN A 68 17.14 -3.38 9.57
CA GLN A 68 18.19 -3.25 10.58
C GLN A 68 19.22 -2.21 10.11
#